data_AF-A0A3D2MLT0-F1
#
_entry.id   AF-A0A3D2MLT0-F1
#
_cell.length_a   1.000
_cell.length_b   1.000
_cell.length_c   1.000
_cell.angle_alpha   90.00
_cell.angle_beta   90.00
_cell.angle_gamma   90.00
#
_symmetry.space_group_name_H-M   'P 1'
#
loop_
_entity.id
_entity.type
_entity.pdbx_description
1 polymer ?
#
loop_
_entity_poly.entity_id
_entity_poly.type
_entity_poly.pdbx_seq_one_letter_code
_entity_poly.pdbx_strand_id
1 'polypeptide(L)'
;MGIRLDPAGVLGTIVFWFIFLVFLVPATNALGLTAVSGILNTMIAYIPNVFVAILVLFLGTLAATFVADIVRGATASTNIGNSNLFANVARYAIIGFAALIALEQLQIAPALLNILFTAIIGALAIAFGLAFGLGGQDAARRWLNRGESAVTNAASQIQAQQSVNQAS
;
A
#
# COMPACT_ATOMS: atom_id res chain seq x y z
N MET A 1 -14.08 -34.46 -20.64
CA MET A 1 -12.60 -34.53 -20.61
C MET A 1 -12.11 -33.75 -19.41
N GLY A 2 -11.94 -34.42 -18.26
CA GLY A 2 -11.37 -33.79 -17.07
C GLY A 2 -9.87 -33.68 -17.27
N ILE A 3 -9.37 -32.47 -17.53
CA ILE A 3 -7.94 -32.20 -17.47
C ILE A 3 -7.58 -32.32 -16.00
N ARG A 4 -7.09 -33.50 -15.58
CA ARG A 4 -6.38 -33.64 -14.31
C ARG A 4 -5.09 -32.85 -14.51
N LEU A 5 -5.16 -31.55 -14.23
CA LEU A 5 -3.99 -30.68 -14.16
C LEU A 5 -3.16 -31.18 -12.98
N ASP A 6 -2.28 -32.13 -13.26
CA ASP A 6 -1.25 -32.52 -12.33
C ASP A 6 -0.35 -31.30 -12.11
N PRO A 7 -0.31 -30.70 -10.91
CA PRO A 7 0.50 -29.52 -10.65
C PRO A 7 1.97 -29.75 -11.02
N ALA A 8 2.45 -30.99 -10.87
CA ALA A 8 3.78 -31.39 -11.30
C ALA A 8 3.95 -31.37 -12.83
N GLY A 9 2.94 -31.83 -13.58
CA GLY A 9 2.96 -31.79 -15.05
C GLY A 9 2.90 -30.38 -15.62
N VAL A 10 2.13 -29.48 -15.01
CA VAL A 10 2.08 -28.06 -15.40
C VAL A 10 3.42 -27.39 -15.13
N LEU A 11 3.99 -27.61 -13.93
CA LEU A 11 5.28 -27.05 -13.56
C LEU A 11 6.41 -27.58 -14.45
N GLY A 12 6.44 -28.88 -14.73
CA GLY A 12 7.40 -29.49 -15.65
C GLY A 12 7.32 -28.91 -17.06
N THR A 13 6.10 -28.65 -17.57
CA THR A 13 5.90 -27.99 -18.86
C THR A 13 6.46 -26.56 -18.87
N ILE A 14 6.21 -25.78 -17.82
CA ILE A 14 6.73 -24.41 -17.68
C ILE A 14 8.27 -24.42 -17.64
N VAL A 15 8.86 -25.31 -16.83
CA VAL A 15 10.32 -25.43 -16.71
C VAL A 15 10.97 -25.88 -18.01
N PHE A 16 10.35 -26.82 -18.74
CA PHE A 16 10.83 -27.24 -20.06
C PHE A 16 10.89 -26.06 -21.04
N TRP A 17 9.80 -25.30 -21.16
CA TRP A 17 9.75 -24.11 -22.00
C TRP A 17 10.76 -23.05 -21.57
N PHE A 18 10.96 -22.87 -20.26
CA PHE A 18 11.95 -21.95 -19.72
C PHE A 18 13.38 -22.33 -20.13
N ILE A 19 13.77 -23.58 -19.90
CA ILE A 19 15.10 -24.09 -20.26
C ILE A 19 15.32 -23.98 -21.77
N PHE A 20 14.31 -24.34 -22.57
CA PHE A 20 14.34 -24.20 -24.02
C PHE A 20 14.61 -22.74 -24.45
N LEU A 21 13.91 -21.78 -23.84
CA LEU A 21 14.05 -20.36 -24.16
C LEU A 21 15.43 -19.82 -23.78
N VAL A 22 15.96 -20.23 -22.62
CA VAL A 22 17.33 -19.90 -22.18
C VAL A 22 18.37 -20.44 -23.16
N PHE A 23 18.18 -21.66 -23.67
CA PHE A 23 19.09 -22.27 -24.65
C PHE A 23 19.01 -21.62 -26.03
N LEU A 24 17.86 -21.03 -26.37
CA LEU A 24 17.64 -20.35 -27.64
C LEU A 24 18.41 -19.02 -27.75
N VAL A 25 18.71 -18.36 -26.62
CA VAL A 25 19.49 -17.11 -26.58
C VAL A 25 20.92 -17.30 -27.15
N PRO A 26 21.77 -18.20 -26.63
CA PRO A 26 23.10 -18.41 -27.20
C PRO A 26 23.05 -18.95 -28.64
N ALA A 27 22.03 -19.74 -28.99
CA ALA A 27 21.83 -20.20 -30.38
C ALA A 27 21.61 -19.01 -31.33
N THR A 28 20.66 -18.11 -31.01
CA THR A 28 20.40 -16.91 -31.82
C THR A 28 21.58 -15.94 -31.86
N ASN A 29 22.34 -15.82 -30.76
CA ASN A 29 23.60 -15.08 -30.74
C ASN A 29 24.66 -15.68 -31.67
N ALA A 30 24.80 -17.01 -31.68
CA ALA A 30 25.76 -17.70 -32.56
C ALA A 30 25.41 -17.51 -34.05
N LEU A 31 24.13 -17.38 -34.39
CA LEU A 31 23.69 -17.03 -35.73
C LEU A 31 23.82 -15.52 -36.05
N GLY A 32 24.22 -14.68 -35.09
CA GLY A 32 24.35 -13.23 -35.26
C GLY A 32 23.02 -12.46 -35.20
N LEU A 33 21.92 -13.08 -34.76
CA LEU A 33 20.61 -12.44 -34.64
C LEU A 33 20.46 -11.70 -33.31
N THR A 34 21.20 -10.60 -33.14
CA THR A 34 21.24 -9.80 -31.90
C THR A 34 19.89 -9.21 -31.49
N ALA A 35 19.06 -8.82 -32.46
CA ALA A 35 17.71 -8.33 -32.18
C ALA A 35 16.81 -9.41 -31.56
N VAL A 36 16.91 -10.65 -32.04
CA VAL A 36 16.11 -11.78 -31.55
C VAL A 36 16.56 -12.19 -30.16
N SER A 37 17.88 -12.31 -29.93
CA SER A 37 18.40 -12.65 -28.61
C SER A 37 18.09 -11.58 -27.56
N GLY A 38 18.05 -10.30 -27.95
CA GLY A 38 17.58 -9.20 -27.10
C GLY A 38 16.13 -9.38 -26.64
N ILE A 39 15.23 -9.71 -27.57
CA ILE A 39 13.80 -9.97 -27.24
C ILE A 39 13.69 -11.18 -26.31
N LEU A 40 14.41 -12.27 -26.60
CA LEU A 40 14.41 -13.48 -25.77
C LEU A 40 14.89 -13.18 -24.35
N ASN A 41 15.95 -12.39 -24.18
CA ASN A 41 16.43 -11.96 -22.86
C ASN A 41 15.37 -11.18 -22.08
N THR A 42 14.67 -10.25 -22.74
CA THR A 42 13.56 -9.52 -22.10
C THR A 42 12.43 -10.45 -21.66
N MET A 43 12.10 -11.46 -22.47
CA MET A 43 11.09 -12.47 -22.12
C MET A 43 11.52 -13.31 -20.90
N ILE A 44 12.80 -13.70 -20.82
CA ILE A 44 13.35 -14.41 -19.66
C ILE A 44 13.29 -13.54 -18.41
N ALA A 45 13.68 -12.26 -18.53
CA ALA A 45 13.66 -11.31 -17.43
C ALA A 45 12.24 -10.99 -16.93
N TYR A 46 11.21 -11.24 -17.74
CA TYR A 46 9.81 -11.06 -17.35
C TYR A 46 9.26 -12.18 -16.45
N ILE A 47 9.83 -13.38 -16.52
CA ILE A 47 9.35 -14.56 -15.77
C ILE A 47 9.37 -14.36 -14.25
N PRO A 48 10.46 -13.84 -13.64
CA PRO A 48 10.47 -13.50 -12.22
C PRO A 48 9.32 -12.56 -11.82
N ASN A 49 9.03 -11.55 -12.64
CA ASN A 49 7.97 -10.59 -12.36
C ASN A 49 6.57 -11.23 -12.38
N VAL A 50 6.31 -12.13 -13.33
CA VAL A 50 5.06 -12.90 -13.38
C VAL A 50 4.88 -13.74 -12.12
N PHE A 51 5.95 -14.40 -11.66
CA PHE A 51 5.92 -15.18 -10.43
C PHE A 51 5.58 -14.30 -9.21
N VAL A 52 6.22 -13.13 -9.10
CA VAL A 52 5.93 -12.16 -8.03
C VAL A 52 4.48 -11.67 -8.11
N ALA A 53 3.95 -11.38 -9.29
CA ALA A 53 2.56 -10.94 -9.47
C ALA A 53 1.56 -12.00 -8.96
N ILE A 54 1.76 -13.27 -9.31
CA ILE A 54 0.94 -14.39 -8.81
C ILE A 54 1.02 -14.49 -7.29
N LEU A 55 2.24 -14.41 -6.75
CA LEU A 55 2.48 -14.48 -5.31
C LEU A 55 1.79 -13.32 -4.57
N VAL A 56 1.87 -12.10 -5.08
CA VAL A 56 1.19 -10.92 -4.52
C VAL A 56 -0.32 -11.09 -4.54
N LEU A 57 -0.91 -11.60 -5.62
CA LEU A 57 -2.36 -11.85 -5.67
C LEU A 57 -2.78 -12.92 -4.66
N PHE A 58 -1.99 -14.00 -4.55
CA PHE A 58 -2.24 -15.05 -3.58
C PHE A 58 -2.17 -14.53 -2.14
N LEU A 59 -1.08 -13.83 -1.78
CA LEU A 59 -0.94 -13.24 -0.45
C LEU A 59 -1.96 -12.13 -0.19
N GLY A 60 -2.27 -11.32 -1.20
CA GLY A 60 -3.25 -10.24 -1.12
C GLY A 60 -4.66 -10.73 -0.85
N THR A 61 -5.09 -11.83 -1.49
CA THR A 61 -6.40 -12.44 -1.22
C THR A 61 -6.47 -13.09 0.16
N LEU A 62 -5.38 -13.70 0.62
CA LEU A 62 -5.27 -14.23 1.98
C LEU A 62 -5.36 -13.10 3.03
N ALA A 63 -4.58 -12.03 2.84
CA ALA A 63 -4.60 -10.84 3.69
C ALA A 63 -5.98 -10.16 3.69
N ALA A 64 -6.63 -10.06 2.52
CA ALA A 64 -7.96 -9.48 2.38
C ALA A 64 -9.00 -10.22 3.20
N THR A 65 -8.92 -11.55 3.22
CA THR A 65 -9.84 -12.40 3.99
C THR A 65 -9.59 -12.24 5.48
N PHE A 66 -8.32 -12.28 5.91
CA PHE A 66 -7.93 -12.08 7.31
C PHE A 66 -8.42 -10.73 7.85
N VAL A 67 -8.18 -9.64 7.11
CA VAL A 67 -8.61 -8.31 7.52
C VAL A 67 -10.14 -8.19 7.52
N ALA A 68 -10.83 -8.78 6.54
CA ALA A 68 -12.28 -8.77 6.50
C ALA A 68 -12.91 -9.46 7.72
N ASP A 69 -12.31 -10.56 8.20
CA ASP A 69 -12.79 -11.27 9.38
C ASP A 69 -12.55 -10.47 10.67
N ILE A 70 -11.41 -9.78 10.79
CA ILE A 70 -11.16 -8.82 11.87
C ILE A 70 -12.22 -7.71 11.87
N VAL A 71 -12.47 -7.10 10.70
CA VAL A 71 -13.46 -6.02 10.56
C VAL A 71 -14.86 -6.50 10.90
N ARG A 72 -15.23 -7.72 10.49
CA ARG A 72 -16.53 -8.33 10.82
C ARG A 72 -16.66 -8.52 12.34
N GLY A 73 -15.63 -9.05 13.00
CA GLY A 73 -15.63 -9.22 14.46
C GLY A 73 -15.70 -7.90 15.23
N ALA A 74 -14.97 -6.88 14.77
CA ALA A 74 -14.94 -5.56 15.41
C ALA A 74 -16.26 -4.79 15.27
N THR A 75 -16.94 -4.92 14.13
CA THR A 75 -18.20 -4.19 13.86
C THR A 75 -19.44 -4.94 14.36
N ALA A 76 -19.36 -6.26 14.55
CA ALA A 76 -20.45 -7.05 15.11
C ALA A 76 -20.75 -6.68 16.58
N SER A 77 -19.76 -6.19 17.32
CA SER A 77 -19.92 -5.81 18.73
C SER A 77 -20.54 -4.42 18.93
N THR A 78 -20.59 -3.59 17.89
CA THR A 78 -20.91 -2.16 18.02
C THR A 78 -22.36 -1.80 17.62
N ASN A 79 -23.14 -2.72 17.04
CA ASN A 79 -24.48 -2.46 16.48
C ASN A 79 -24.51 -1.32 15.42
N ILE A 80 -23.35 -0.94 14.87
CA ILE A 80 -23.20 0.12 13.86
C ILE A 80 -23.31 -0.53 12.48
N GLY A 81 -24.52 -0.54 11.93
CA GLY A 81 -24.77 -0.92 10.54
C GLY A 81 -24.51 -2.40 10.21
N ASN A 82 -24.37 -2.69 8.92
CA ASN A 82 -24.17 -4.06 8.43
C ASN A 82 -22.68 -4.43 8.42
N SER A 83 -22.25 -5.23 9.40
CA SER A 83 -20.87 -5.70 9.56
C SER A 83 -20.30 -6.36 8.30
N ASN A 84 -21.15 -7.01 7.49
CA ASN A 84 -20.71 -7.62 6.24
C ASN A 84 -20.36 -6.58 5.16
N LEU A 85 -20.99 -5.40 5.17
CA LEU A 85 -20.64 -4.35 4.22
C LEU A 85 -19.24 -3.82 4.50
N PHE A 86 -18.91 -3.49 5.75
CA PHE A 86 -17.58 -3.01 6.12
C PHE A 86 -16.49 -4.06 5.84
N ALA A 87 -16.76 -5.32 6.19
CA ALA A 87 -15.86 -6.42 5.88
C ALA A 87 -15.63 -6.59 4.38
N ASN A 88 -16.69 -6.49 3.56
CA ASN A 88 -16.59 -6.61 2.12
C ASN A 88 -15.85 -5.41 1.50
N VAL A 89 -16.08 -4.19 1.97
CA VAL A 89 -15.35 -2.99 1.54
C VAL A 89 -13.85 -3.17 1.82
N ALA A 90 -13.48 -3.60 3.03
CA ALA A 90 -12.08 -3.87 3.38
C ALA A 90 -11.47 -4.96 2.48
N ARG A 91 -12.20 -6.05 2.25
CA ARG A 91 -11.76 -7.15 1.38
C ARG A 91 -11.50 -6.67 -0.04
N TYR A 92 -12.45 -5.98 -0.66
CA TYR A 92 -12.32 -5.52 -2.04
C TYR A 92 -11.29 -4.40 -2.18
N ALA A 93 -11.12 -3.55 -1.17
CA ALA A 93 -10.04 -2.58 -1.15
C ALA A 93 -8.68 -3.30 -1.23
N ILE A 94 -8.41 -4.26 -0.34
CA ILE A 94 -7.12 -4.99 -0.31
C ILE A 94 -6.89 -5.77 -1.60
N ILE A 95 -7.91 -6.46 -2.13
CA ILE A 95 -7.79 -7.16 -3.42
C ILE A 95 -7.52 -6.17 -4.56
N GLY A 96 -8.18 -5.01 -4.58
CA GLY A 96 -7.93 -3.96 -5.54
C GLY A 96 -6.48 -3.47 -5.51
N PHE A 97 -5.95 -3.21 -4.31
CA PHE A 97 -4.54 -2.84 -4.13
C PHE A 97 -3.58 -3.94 -4.56
N ALA A 98 -3.83 -5.20 -4.19
CA ALA A 98 -3.01 -6.33 -4.62
C ALA A 98 -3.02 -6.49 -6.14
N ALA A 99 -4.17 -6.26 -6.78
CA ALA A 99 -4.29 -6.25 -8.23
C ALA A 99 -3.48 -5.13 -8.88
N LEU A 100 -3.49 -3.91 -8.32
CA LEU A 100 -2.66 -2.81 -8.80
C LEU A 100 -1.16 -3.14 -8.73
N ILE A 101 -0.70 -3.70 -7.61
CA ILE A 101 0.70 -4.13 -7.44
C ILE A 101 1.04 -5.25 -8.43
N ALA A 102 0.13 -6.21 -8.64
CA ALA A 102 0.35 -7.27 -9.61
C ALA A 102 0.44 -6.72 -11.05
N LEU A 103 -0.39 -5.74 -11.41
CA LEU A 103 -0.35 -5.07 -12.72
C LEU A 103 0.96 -4.29 -12.91
N GLU A 104 1.47 -3.65 -11.86
CA GLU A 104 2.79 -3.00 -11.86
C GLU A 104 3.90 -4.03 -12.13
N GLN A 105 3.86 -5.21 -11.48
CA GLN A 105 4.83 -6.26 -11.74
C GLN A 105 4.74 -6.87 -13.13
N LEU A 106 3.53 -6.98 -13.69
CA LEU A 106 3.35 -7.35 -15.09
C LEU A 106 3.80 -6.25 -16.07
N GLN A 107 4.33 -5.12 -15.58
CA GLN A 107 4.83 -4.01 -16.41
C GLN A 107 3.78 -3.48 -17.39
N ILE A 108 2.50 -3.57 -17.02
CA ILE A 108 1.39 -3.05 -17.81
C ILE A 108 1.29 -1.55 -17.53
N ALA A 109 1.94 -0.75 -18.39
CA ALA A 109 1.98 0.70 -18.28
C ALA A 109 2.27 1.22 -16.84
N PRO A 110 3.37 0.77 -16.20
CA PRO A 110 3.65 1.07 -14.79
C PRO A 110 3.75 2.59 -14.55
N ALA A 111 4.23 3.35 -15.53
CA ALA A 111 4.24 4.82 -15.46
C ALA A 111 2.83 5.40 -15.29
N LEU A 112 1.83 4.89 -16.03
CA LEU A 112 0.45 5.36 -15.90
C LEU A 112 -0.12 4.99 -14.53
N LEU A 113 0.10 3.75 -14.06
CA LEU A 113 -0.36 3.32 -12.74
C LEU A 113 0.24 4.18 -11.62
N ASN A 114 1.55 4.44 -11.66
CA ASN A 114 2.24 5.25 -10.66
C ASN A 114 1.77 6.70 -10.67
N ILE A 115 1.54 7.29 -11.85
CA ILE A 115 1.00 8.65 -11.98
C ILE A 115 -0.42 8.72 -11.40
N LEU A 116 -1.31 7.79 -11.78
CA LEU A 116 -2.69 7.78 -11.29
C LEU A 116 -2.75 7.54 -9.78
N PHE A 117 -1.95 6.61 -9.27
CA PHE A 117 -1.89 6.31 -7.84
C PHE A 117 -1.38 7.52 -7.04
N THR A 118 -0.27 8.12 -7.48
CA THR A 118 0.30 9.32 -6.84
C THR A 118 -0.68 10.49 -6.88
N ALA A 119 -1.39 10.68 -7.99
CA ALA A 119 -2.39 11.75 -8.12
C ALA A 119 -3.56 11.55 -7.15
N ILE A 120 -4.12 10.34 -7.05
CA ILE A 120 -5.25 10.04 -6.17
C ILE A 120 -4.83 10.15 -4.70
N ILE A 121 -3.74 9.50 -4.31
CA ILE A 121 -3.24 9.55 -2.93
C ILE A 121 -2.79 10.96 -2.56
N GLY A 122 -2.15 11.68 -3.47
CA GLY A 122 -1.76 13.07 -3.29
C GLY A 122 -2.97 13.97 -3.06
N ALA A 123 -4.03 13.81 -3.86
CA ALA A 123 -5.28 14.56 -3.68
C ALA A 123 -5.93 14.26 -2.32
N LEU A 124 -5.98 12.98 -1.92
CA LEU A 124 -6.50 12.59 -0.60
C LEU A 124 -5.65 13.15 0.54
N ALA A 125 -4.32 13.08 0.43
CA ALA A 125 -3.41 13.62 1.43
C ALA A 125 -3.62 15.13 1.62
N ILE A 126 -3.80 15.88 0.53
CA ILE A 126 -4.14 17.31 0.58
C ILE A 126 -5.51 17.51 1.22
N ALA A 127 -6.53 16.77 0.80
CA ALA A 127 -7.89 16.89 1.33
C ALA A 127 -7.93 16.64 2.85
N PHE A 128 -7.32 15.56 3.32
CA PHE A 128 -7.22 15.26 4.76
C PHE A 128 -6.36 16.28 5.49
N GLY A 129 -5.21 16.68 4.92
CA GLY A 129 -4.34 17.70 5.50
C GLY A 129 -5.08 19.03 5.72
N LEU A 130 -5.87 19.47 4.74
CA LEU A 130 -6.71 20.66 4.85
C LEU A 130 -7.86 20.47 5.84
N ALA A 131 -8.52 19.31 5.84
CA ALA A 131 -9.62 19.02 6.76
C ALA A 131 -9.15 19.05 8.22
N PHE A 132 -8.01 18.44 8.54
CA PHE A 132 -7.44 18.47 9.88
C PHE A 132 -6.80 19.83 10.21
N GLY A 133 -6.13 20.47 9.25
CA GLY A 133 -5.49 21.77 9.46
C GLY A 133 -6.50 22.88 9.75
N LEU A 134 -7.55 22.99 8.92
CA LEU A 134 -8.60 23.99 9.10
C LEU A 134 -9.56 23.59 10.24
N GLY A 135 -9.91 22.31 10.36
CA GLY A 135 -10.81 21.83 11.42
C GLY A 135 -10.19 21.83 12.82
N GLY A 136 -8.87 21.74 12.94
CA GLY A 136 -8.14 21.76 14.21
C GLY A 136 -7.84 23.16 14.76
N GLN A 137 -8.10 24.23 13.98
CA GLN A 137 -7.72 25.60 14.32
C GLN A 137 -8.25 26.04 15.69
N ASP A 138 -9.51 25.72 16.01
CA ASP A 138 -10.12 26.13 17.28
C ASP A 138 -9.56 25.37 18.48
N ALA A 139 -9.20 24.09 18.30
CA ALA A 139 -8.52 23.32 19.33
C ALA A 139 -7.12 23.91 19.61
N ALA A 140 -6.40 24.30 18.56
CA ALA A 140 -5.10 24.96 18.67
C ALA A 140 -5.20 26.30 19.41
N ARG A 141 -6.19 27.14 19.05
CA ARG A 141 -6.46 28.43 19.71
C ARG A 141 -6.68 28.26 21.22
N ARG A 142 -7.51 27.29 21.62
CA ARG A 142 -7.77 27.00 23.04
C ARG A 142 -6.52 26.53 23.78
N TRP A 143 -5.61 25.85 23.12
CA TRP A 143 -4.37 25.37 23.73
C TRP A 143 -3.37 26.52 23.95
N LEU A 144 -3.20 27.40 22.96
CA LEU A 144 -2.37 28.60 23.09
C LEU A 144 -2.87 29.53 24.20
N ASN A 145 -4.17 29.83 24.24
CA ASN A 145 -4.74 30.76 25.23
C ASN A 145 -4.58 30.25 26.68
N ARG A 146 -4.64 28.93 26.89
CA ARG A 146 -4.36 28.32 28.19
C ARG A 146 -2.90 28.45 28.59
N GLY A 147 -1.98 28.33 27.64
CA GLY A 147 -0.55 28.55 27.85
C GLY A 147 -0.25 29.99 28.26
N GLU A 148 -0.81 30.96 27.55
CA GLU A 148 -0.66 32.39 27.88
C GLU A 148 -1.20 32.73 29.27
N SER A 149 -2.34 32.14 29.64
CA SER A 149 -2.94 32.30 30.97
C SER A 149 -2.07 31.69 32.07
N ALA A 150 -1.51 30.49 31.84
CA ALA A 150 -0.63 29.83 32.80
C ALA A 150 0.68 30.59 33.01
N VAL A 151 1.27 31.12 31.94
CA VAL A 151 2.50 31.94 31.99
C VAL A 151 2.23 33.26 32.71
N THR A 152 1.12 33.94 32.39
CA THR A 152 0.73 35.20 33.05
C THR A 152 0.47 34.99 34.55
N ASN A 153 -0.18 33.90 34.94
CA ASN A 153 -0.41 33.54 36.33
C ASN A 153 0.88 33.18 37.08
N ALA A 154 1.83 32.51 36.43
CA ALA A 154 3.13 32.21 37.02
C ALA A 154 3.97 33.49 37.20
N ALA A 155 3.97 34.40 36.21
CA ALA A 155 4.70 35.66 36.27
C ALA A 155 4.18 36.59 37.39
N SER A 156 2.87 36.67 37.57
CA SER A 156 2.24 37.45 38.65
C SER A 156 2.52 36.87 40.04
N GLN A 157 2.59 35.54 40.18
CA GLN A 157 3.02 34.90 41.43
C GLN A 157 4.49 35.20 41.77
N ILE A 158 5.39 35.20 40.77
CA ILE A 158 6.81 35.52 40.96
C ILE A 158 6.99 36.98 41.43
N GLN A 159 6.23 37.93 40.86
CA GLN A 159 6.27 39.33 41.28
C GLN A 159 5.69 39.54 42.68
N ALA A 160 4.60 38.88 43.03
CA ALA A 160 4.03 38.94 44.38
C ALA A 160 5.02 38.39 45.42
N GLN A 161 5.68 37.27 45.13
CA GLN A 161 6.70 36.69 46.00
C GLN A 161 7.93 37.60 46.18
N GLN A 162 8.35 38.29 45.12
CA GLN A 162 9.47 39.25 45.18
C GLN A 162 9.15 40.50 46.00
N SER A 163 7.92 41.01 45.95
CA SER A 163 7.50 42.16 46.76
C SER A 163 7.48 41.86 48.25
N VAL A 164 7.14 40.62 48.64
CA VAL A 164 7.15 40.17 50.04
C VAL A 164 8.58 40.02 50.58
N ASN A 165 9.51 39.50 49.77
CA ASN A 165 10.91 39.32 50.16
C ASN A 165 11.73 40.63 50.24
N GLN A 166 11.24 41.75 49.68
CA GLN A 166 11.91 43.05 49.77
C GLN A 166 11.42 43.91 50.95
N ALA A 167 10.33 43.52 51.61
CA ALA A 167 9.71 44.27 52.72
C ALA A 167 10.10 43.77 54.12
N SER A 168 10.89 42.70 54.19
CA SER A 168 11.43 42.06 55.40
C SER A 168 12.95 42.15 55.42
#